data_AF-A0A8T7D934-F1
#
_entry.id   AF-A0A8T7D934-F1
#
_cell.length_a   1.000
_cell.length_b   1.000
_cell.length_c   1.000
_cell.angle_alpha   90.00
_cell.angle_beta   90.00
_cell.angle_gamma   90.00
#
_symmetry.space_group_name_H-M   'P 1'
#
loop_
_entity.id
_entity.type
_entity.pdbx_description
1 polymer ?
#
loop_
_entity_poly.entity_id
_entity_poly.type
_entity_poly.pdbx_seq_one_letter_code
_entity_poly.pdbx_strand_id
1 'polypeptide(L)'
;MHYRSDFKKYGFKPTEIIPLLRKKSIDLQNIPEKGEFQKELKPVANGSSNPEQEKEEDVKREDAKYYQIIDPSWNLADPLTVQQAAALLAGVDPNYVYFNETPSYFTNEHNWSESDGISLVKTTFSALTNAIDDRKLKANLRYDAEPRYVAGIDYLNERAYWEKEDVGVIEDREGNEYIVTTVPDWSKSTIDAEELRKWLSSKGHHTGFFFPDTTDTAPTTDAGSREALTSCEQELEQWKARTVRLEAVGDKQTALQTEIDRLSGELRNKGKEIEILSTERNELKADELEGKARSTALKIIGGMAMDAYGINIHADRLERIGEMVKDFQLKGVNVTEKTLSTWIKKAAEVIEPRK
;
A
#
# COMPACT_ATOMS: atom_id res chain seq x y z
N MET A 1 28.85 -9.55 -8.65
CA MET A 1 29.56 -8.72 -7.64
C MET A 1 28.82 -7.43 -7.16
N HIS A 2 27.48 -7.32 -7.23
CA HIS A 2 26.77 -6.04 -6.97
C HIS A 2 26.09 -5.87 -5.59
N TYR A 3 25.94 -6.91 -4.77
CA TYR A 3 25.33 -6.74 -3.44
C TYR A 3 26.18 -5.91 -2.45
N ARG A 4 27.49 -5.79 -2.70
CA ARG A 4 28.39 -4.95 -1.88
C ARG A 4 28.08 -3.45 -1.98
N SER A 5 27.54 -2.96 -3.10
CA SER A 5 27.17 -1.54 -3.23
C SER A 5 25.91 -1.20 -2.45
N ASP A 6 24.96 -2.13 -2.37
CA ASP A 6 23.67 -1.88 -1.73
C ASP A 6 23.81 -1.82 -0.21
N PHE A 7 24.62 -2.68 0.41
CA PHE A 7 24.89 -2.57 1.86
C PHE A 7 25.58 -1.26 2.24
N LYS A 8 26.39 -0.69 1.35
CA LYS A 8 27.05 0.60 1.56
C LYS A 8 26.05 1.76 1.51
N LYS A 9 24.99 1.64 0.69
CA LYS A 9 23.87 2.61 0.65
C LYS A 9 23.12 2.69 1.99
N TYR A 10 23.09 1.59 2.75
CA TYR A 10 22.45 1.51 4.07
C TYR A 10 23.45 1.66 5.24
N GLY A 11 24.67 2.14 4.99
CA GLY A 11 25.65 2.43 6.04
C GLY A 11 26.35 1.21 6.66
N PHE A 12 26.08 -0.01 6.19
CA PHE A 12 26.69 -1.21 6.75
C PHE A 12 28.07 -1.47 6.13
N LYS A 13 29.06 -1.75 6.98
CA LYS A 13 30.37 -2.18 6.51
C LYS A 13 30.29 -3.68 6.17
N PRO A 14 30.80 -4.13 5.00
CA PRO A 14 30.80 -5.55 4.65
C PRO A 14 31.44 -6.45 5.72
N THR A 15 32.39 -5.93 6.50
CA THR A 15 33.05 -6.63 7.61
C THR A 15 32.11 -6.95 8.77
N GLU A 16 30.99 -6.24 8.94
CA GLU A 16 30.02 -6.43 10.03
C GLU A 16 28.91 -7.41 9.64
N ILE A 17 28.48 -7.40 8.38
CA ILE A 17 27.37 -8.22 7.88
C ILE A 17 27.80 -9.65 7.55
N ILE A 18 29.00 -9.84 6.97
CA ILE A 18 29.46 -11.16 6.53
C ILE A 18 29.47 -12.20 7.67
N PRO A 19 29.93 -11.89 8.90
CA PRO A 19 29.85 -12.82 10.03
C PRO A 19 28.41 -13.19 10.43
N LEU A 20 27.47 -12.23 10.37
CA LEU A 20 26.07 -12.45 10.73
C LEU A 20 25.36 -13.38 9.74
N LEU A 21 25.60 -13.19 8.44
CA LEU A 21 25.03 -14.04 7.38
C LEU A 21 25.60 -15.46 7.46
N ARG A 22 26.89 -15.61 7.75
CA ARG A 22 27.52 -16.92 7.96
C ARG A 22 26.95 -17.65 9.18
N LYS A 23 26.65 -16.92 10.27
CA LYS A 23 25.98 -17.49 11.47
C LYS A 23 24.58 -18.03 11.17
N LYS A 24 23.94 -17.56 10.09
CA LYS A 24 22.61 -17.99 9.64
C LYS A 24 22.65 -19.03 8.52
N SER A 25 23.83 -19.60 8.22
CA SER A 25 24.02 -20.56 7.13
C SER A 25 23.59 -20.05 5.75
N ILE A 26 23.63 -18.73 5.55
CA ILE A 26 23.36 -18.13 4.24
C ILE A 26 24.69 -18.10 3.49
N ASP A 27 24.84 -19.04 2.55
CA ASP A 27 26.02 -19.13 1.70
C ASP A 27 25.95 -18.10 0.56
N LEU A 28 26.77 -17.06 0.67
CA LEU A 28 26.87 -16.00 -0.33
C LEU A 28 27.53 -16.45 -1.64
N GLN A 29 28.11 -17.65 -1.70
CA GLN A 29 28.74 -18.18 -2.91
C GLN A 29 27.74 -18.72 -3.94
N ASN A 30 26.47 -18.95 -3.55
CA ASN A 30 25.42 -19.49 -4.40
C ASN A 30 24.27 -18.52 -4.67
N ILE A 31 24.48 -17.22 -4.51
CA ILE A 31 23.49 -16.22 -4.95
C ILE A 31 23.67 -16.05 -6.46
N PRO A 32 22.73 -16.50 -7.31
CA PRO A 32 22.88 -16.39 -8.75
C PRO A 32 23.03 -14.91 -9.13
N GLU A 33 24.02 -14.62 -9.97
CA GLU A 33 24.18 -13.28 -10.52
C GLU A 33 22.91 -12.91 -11.29
N LYS A 34 22.56 -11.61 -11.25
CA LYS A 34 21.27 -11.01 -11.65
C LYS A 34 20.79 -11.31 -13.09
N GLY A 35 21.48 -12.16 -13.85
CA GLY A 35 21.15 -12.61 -15.20
C GLY A 35 20.69 -14.08 -15.34
N GLU A 36 20.78 -14.94 -14.33
CA GLU A 36 20.40 -16.36 -14.48
C GLU A 36 18.93 -16.66 -14.15
N PHE A 37 18.22 -15.77 -13.45
CA PHE A 37 16.77 -15.90 -13.25
C PHE A 37 15.92 -15.64 -14.51
N GLN A 38 16.52 -15.18 -15.61
CA GLN A 38 15.80 -14.92 -16.86
C GLN A 38 15.97 -16.00 -17.94
N LYS A 39 16.80 -17.03 -17.73
CA LYS A 39 17.13 -18.00 -18.79
C LYS A 39 16.35 -19.32 -18.78
N GLU A 40 15.51 -19.59 -17.79
CA GLU A 40 14.68 -20.81 -17.75
C GLU A 40 13.17 -20.59 -17.75
N LEU A 41 12.69 -19.35 -17.93
CA LEU A 41 11.31 -19.13 -18.36
C LEU A 41 11.24 -19.28 -19.87
N LYS A 42 11.10 -20.52 -20.34
CA LYS A 42 10.51 -20.74 -21.66
C LYS A 42 9.17 -19.99 -21.67
N PRO A 43 8.87 -19.19 -22.70
CA PRO A 43 7.56 -18.57 -22.82
C PRO A 43 6.55 -19.71 -22.96
N VAL A 44 5.82 -20.00 -21.88
CA VAL A 44 4.55 -20.69 -22.00
C VAL A 44 3.71 -19.74 -22.83
N ALA A 45 3.35 -20.17 -24.03
CA ALA A 45 2.37 -19.48 -24.86
C ALA A 45 1.03 -19.49 -24.11
N ASN A 46 0.86 -18.53 -23.19
CA ASN A 46 -0.41 -18.22 -22.55
C ASN A 46 -1.25 -17.47 -23.58
N GLY A 47 -1.82 -18.22 -24.53
CA GLY A 47 -2.95 -17.79 -25.35
C GLY A 47 -4.26 -17.89 -24.57
N SER A 48 -4.30 -17.32 -23.37
CA SER A 48 -5.52 -17.21 -22.56
C SER A 48 -5.42 -15.90 -21.78
N SER A 49 -5.82 -14.79 -22.42
CA SER A 49 -6.13 -13.58 -21.68
C SER A 49 -7.22 -13.95 -20.66
N ASN A 50 -6.97 -13.66 -19.38
CA ASN A 50 -7.97 -13.87 -18.35
C ASN A 50 -9.08 -12.83 -18.59
N PRO A 51 -10.35 -13.22 -18.85
CA PRO A 51 -11.44 -12.28 -19.10
C PRO A 51 -11.71 -11.32 -17.92
N GLU A 52 -11.17 -11.59 -16.73
CA GLU A 52 -11.17 -10.64 -15.60
C GLU A 52 -10.18 -9.48 -15.79
N GLN A 53 -9.02 -9.70 -16.40
CA GLN A 53 -8.05 -8.62 -16.65
C GLN A 53 -8.54 -7.66 -17.75
N GLU A 54 -9.19 -8.18 -18.80
CA GLU A 54 -9.78 -7.34 -19.85
C GLU A 54 -10.93 -6.49 -19.28
N LYS A 55 -11.74 -7.02 -18.36
CA LYS A 55 -12.80 -6.24 -17.69
C LYS A 55 -12.26 -5.18 -16.75
N GLU A 56 -11.16 -5.44 -16.04
CA GLU A 56 -10.55 -4.46 -15.15
C GLU A 56 -9.86 -3.32 -15.92
N GLU A 57 -9.26 -3.61 -17.08
CA GLU A 57 -8.72 -2.57 -17.97
C GLU A 57 -9.82 -1.71 -18.62
N ASP A 58 -10.96 -2.31 -19.00
CA ASP A 58 -12.08 -1.55 -19.58
C ASP A 58 -12.74 -0.61 -18.55
N VAL A 59 -12.85 -1.02 -17.28
CA VAL A 59 -13.32 -0.12 -16.20
C VAL A 59 -12.34 1.05 -15.99
N LYS A 60 -11.02 0.78 -15.94
CA LYS A 60 -10.00 1.84 -15.81
C LYS A 60 -10.02 2.83 -16.99
N ARG A 61 -10.38 2.38 -18.19
CA ARG A 61 -10.52 3.25 -19.38
C ARG A 61 -11.76 4.14 -19.35
N GLU A 62 -12.86 3.71 -18.74
CA GLU A 62 -14.04 4.56 -18.60
C GLU A 62 -13.83 5.65 -17.52
N ASP A 63 -13.12 5.34 -16.45
CA ASP A 63 -12.83 6.28 -15.36
C ASP A 63 -11.87 7.41 -15.77
N ALA A 64 -10.94 7.16 -16.70
CA ALA A 64 -10.00 8.16 -17.21
C ALA A 64 -10.66 9.38 -17.88
N LYS A 65 -11.97 9.30 -18.22
CA LYS A 65 -12.72 10.43 -18.83
C LYS A 65 -13.21 11.46 -17.83
N TYR A 66 -13.25 11.16 -16.53
CA TYR A 66 -13.84 12.06 -15.55
C TYR A 66 -13.03 13.34 -15.33
N TYR A 67 -11.70 13.29 -15.48
CA TYR A 67 -10.83 14.45 -15.28
C TYR A 67 -10.91 15.52 -16.38
N GLN A 68 -11.57 15.23 -17.51
CA GLN A 68 -11.62 16.10 -18.68
C GLN A 68 -12.78 17.10 -18.65
N ILE A 69 -13.72 16.96 -17.71
CA ILE A 69 -14.82 17.91 -17.56
C ILE A 69 -14.35 19.06 -16.68
N ILE A 70 -13.91 20.15 -17.32
CA ILE A 70 -13.53 21.38 -16.63
C ILE A 70 -14.78 22.09 -16.13
N ASP A 71 -14.83 22.42 -14.84
CA ASP A 71 -15.90 23.26 -14.29
C ASP A 71 -15.93 24.63 -15.02
N PRO A 72 -17.04 25.01 -15.68
CA PRO A 72 -17.14 26.28 -16.39
C PRO A 72 -16.91 27.51 -15.51
N SER A 73 -17.06 27.39 -14.19
CA SER A 73 -16.82 28.47 -13.22
C SER A 73 -15.35 28.89 -13.14
N TRP A 74 -14.41 28.08 -13.65
CA TRP A 74 -13.00 28.48 -13.79
C TRP A 74 -12.83 29.72 -14.68
N ASN A 75 -13.80 30.06 -15.54
CA ASN A 75 -13.79 31.30 -16.32
C ASN A 75 -13.92 32.56 -15.45
N LEU A 76 -14.36 32.40 -14.21
CA LEU A 76 -14.48 33.48 -13.22
C LEU A 76 -13.19 33.67 -12.40
N ALA A 77 -12.25 32.71 -12.47
CA ALA A 77 -11.00 32.77 -11.73
C ALA A 77 -9.95 33.58 -12.51
N ASP A 78 -9.65 34.79 -12.03
CA ASP A 78 -8.59 35.65 -12.56
C ASP A 78 -7.99 36.47 -11.39
N PRO A 79 -6.68 36.38 -11.11
CA PRO A 79 -5.67 35.62 -11.85
C PRO A 79 -5.64 34.11 -11.50
N LEU A 80 -5.06 33.31 -12.39
CA LEU A 80 -4.85 31.86 -12.19
C LEU A 80 -3.45 31.59 -11.65
N THR A 81 -3.28 30.57 -10.81
CA THR A 81 -1.92 30.10 -10.48
C THR A 81 -1.27 29.46 -11.70
N VAL A 82 0.07 29.42 -11.78
CA VAL A 82 0.78 28.80 -12.92
C VAL A 82 0.39 27.32 -13.07
N GLN A 83 0.20 26.63 -11.95
CA GLN A 83 -0.28 25.24 -11.91
C GLN A 83 -1.72 25.09 -12.44
N GLN A 84 -2.65 25.95 -12.02
CA GLN A 84 -4.03 25.96 -12.51
C GLN A 84 -4.09 26.25 -14.01
N ALA A 85 -3.35 27.26 -14.49
CA ALA A 85 -3.25 27.60 -15.90
C ALA A 85 -2.72 26.41 -16.73
N ALA A 86 -1.73 25.68 -16.21
CA ALA A 86 -1.20 24.49 -16.87
C ALA A 86 -2.24 23.36 -16.99
N ALA A 87 -3.02 23.12 -15.93
CA ALA A 87 -4.08 22.11 -15.93
C ALA A 87 -5.20 22.46 -16.92
N LEU A 88 -5.71 23.69 -16.88
CA LEU A 88 -6.77 24.15 -17.79
C LEU A 88 -6.34 24.09 -19.25
N LEU A 89 -5.10 24.48 -19.55
CA LEU A 89 -4.56 24.42 -20.91
C LEU A 89 -4.33 22.98 -21.38
N ALA A 90 -4.09 22.04 -20.45
CA ALA A 90 -4.05 20.61 -20.74
C ALA A 90 -5.45 19.95 -20.87
N GLY A 91 -6.53 20.70 -20.68
CA GLY A 91 -7.89 20.15 -20.76
C GLY A 91 -8.32 19.40 -19.50
N VAL A 92 -7.72 19.70 -18.34
CA VAL A 92 -7.97 19.01 -17.07
C VAL A 92 -8.44 20.01 -16.03
N ASP A 93 -9.43 19.64 -15.21
CA ASP A 93 -9.88 20.50 -14.11
C ASP A 93 -8.78 20.59 -13.02
N PRO A 94 -8.32 21.80 -12.66
CA PRO A 94 -7.26 21.99 -11.67
C PRO A 94 -7.50 21.34 -10.31
N ASN A 95 -8.76 21.12 -9.89
CA ASN A 95 -9.06 20.52 -8.58
C ASN A 95 -8.60 19.07 -8.44
N TYR A 96 -8.35 18.38 -9.55
CA TYR A 96 -7.88 17.00 -9.54
C TYR A 96 -6.36 16.86 -9.72
N VAL A 97 -5.62 17.97 -9.79
CA VAL A 97 -4.18 17.95 -10.08
C VAL A 97 -3.35 18.27 -8.83
N TYR A 98 -2.50 17.33 -8.43
CA TYR A 98 -1.61 17.49 -7.27
C TYR A 98 -0.16 17.63 -7.75
N PHE A 99 0.37 18.85 -7.72
CA PHE A 99 1.73 19.16 -8.17
C PHE A 99 2.81 18.98 -7.09
N ASN A 100 2.44 19.05 -5.81
CA ASN A 100 3.38 19.18 -4.69
C ASN A 100 3.98 17.85 -4.21
N GLU A 101 3.55 16.73 -4.78
CA GLU A 101 4.12 15.42 -4.47
C GLU A 101 5.00 14.99 -5.66
N THR A 102 6.19 14.46 -5.36
CA THR A 102 7.05 13.87 -6.40
C THR A 102 6.84 12.35 -6.38
N PRO A 103 6.17 11.76 -7.38
CA PRO A 103 5.73 12.33 -8.67
C PRO A 103 4.36 13.02 -8.60
N SER A 104 4.12 14.06 -9.42
CA SER A 104 2.77 14.65 -9.54
C SER A 104 1.80 13.59 -10.12
N TYR A 105 0.56 13.56 -9.63
CA TYR A 105 -0.51 12.64 -10.07
C TYR A 105 -1.88 13.32 -10.08
N PHE A 106 -2.84 12.68 -10.76
CA PHE A 106 -4.26 12.99 -10.60
C PHE A 106 -4.88 12.14 -9.49
N THR A 107 -5.84 12.67 -8.74
CA THR A 107 -6.68 11.84 -7.85
C THR A 107 -8.11 11.83 -8.35
N ASN A 108 -8.70 10.66 -8.57
CA ASN A 108 -10.16 10.58 -8.78
C ASN A 108 -10.92 10.81 -7.48
N GLU A 109 -12.25 10.81 -7.59
CA GLU A 109 -13.19 10.82 -6.47
C GLU A 109 -13.00 9.65 -5.46
N HIS A 110 -12.19 8.64 -5.82
CA HIS A 110 -11.83 7.50 -4.97
C HIS A 110 -10.40 7.57 -4.41
N ASN A 111 -9.70 8.71 -4.55
CA ASN A 111 -8.31 8.92 -4.13
C ASN A 111 -7.29 7.97 -4.78
N TRP A 112 -7.57 7.45 -5.98
CA TRP A 112 -6.60 6.68 -6.74
C TRP A 112 -5.73 7.59 -7.59
N SER A 113 -4.42 7.36 -7.54
CA SER A 113 -3.43 8.12 -8.28
C SER A 113 -3.30 7.60 -9.71
N GLU A 114 -3.55 8.44 -10.72
CA GLU A 114 -3.22 8.14 -12.12
C GLU A 114 -2.04 8.98 -12.59
N SER A 115 -0.98 8.32 -13.06
CA SER A 115 0.27 8.96 -13.47
C SER A 115 0.36 9.26 -14.97
N ASP A 116 -0.35 8.51 -15.81
CA ASP A 116 -0.09 8.54 -17.25
C ASP A 116 -0.70 9.79 -17.90
N GLY A 117 -1.91 10.16 -17.47
CA GLY A 117 -2.58 11.37 -17.95
C GLY A 117 -1.88 12.67 -17.56
N ILE A 118 -1.05 12.70 -16.51
CA ILE A 118 -0.44 13.96 -16.04
C ILE A 118 0.72 14.43 -16.91
N SER A 119 1.19 13.60 -17.83
CA SER A 119 2.24 13.92 -18.79
C SER A 119 1.93 15.19 -19.59
N LEU A 120 0.67 15.37 -20.01
CA LEU A 120 0.23 16.57 -20.73
C LEU A 120 0.31 17.81 -19.84
N VAL A 121 -0.20 17.72 -18.61
CA VAL A 121 -0.14 18.82 -17.64
C VAL A 121 1.30 19.22 -17.32
N LYS A 122 2.21 18.24 -17.13
CA LYS A 122 3.65 18.50 -16.92
C LYS A 122 4.30 19.18 -18.12
N THR A 123 3.94 18.77 -19.32
CA THR A 123 4.43 19.38 -20.57
C THR A 123 3.99 20.85 -20.65
N THR A 124 2.71 21.10 -20.39
CA THR A 124 2.13 22.44 -20.39
C THR A 124 2.73 23.32 -19.29
N PHE A 125 2.88 22.79 -18.08
CA PHE A 125 3.52 23.48 -16.96
C PHE A 125 4.97 23.87 -17.28
N SER A 126 5.73 22.97 -17.89
CA SER A 126 7.10 23.24 -18.35
C SER A 126 7.13 24.33 -19.42
N ALA A 127 6.16 24.35 -20.34
CA ALA A 127 6.08 25.39 -21.37
C ALA A 127 5.77 26.77 -20.77
N LEU A 128 4.87 26.84 -19.78
CA LEU A 128 4.52 28.09 -19.09
C LEU A 128 5.69 28.62 -18.27
N THR A 129 6.32 27.79 -17.45
CA THR A 129 7.48 28.18 -16.63
C THR A 129 8.64 28.68 -17.49
N ASN A 130 9.01 27.96 -18.55
CA ASN A 130 10.02 28.42 -19.50
C ASN A 130 9.66 29.76 -20.17
N ALA A 131 8.39 29.99 -20.52
CA ALA A 131 7.95 31.24 -21.12
C ALA A 131 8.02 32.43 -20.13
N ILE A 132 7.76 32.17 -18.85
CA ILE A 132 7.86 33.14 -17.77
C ILE A 132 9.34 33.47 -17.49
N ASP A 133 10.20 32.45 -17.40
CA ASP A 133 11.64 32.61 -17.19
C ASP A 133 12.30 33.39 -18.34
N ASP A 134 11.87 33.12 -19.58
CA ASP A 134 12.28 33.87 -20.78
C ASP A 134 11.66 35.28 -20.88
N ARG A 135 10.81 35.68 -19.93
CA ARG A 135 10.07 36.95 -19.91
C ARG A 135 9.15 37.16 -21.12
N LYS A 136 8.73 36.08 -21.77
CA LYS A 136 7.77 36.07 -22.89
C LYS A 136 6.32 36.04 -22.41
N LEU A 137 6.09 35.57 -21.19
CA LEU A 137 4.79 35.57 -20.52
C LEU A 137 4.92 36.33 -19.20
N LYS A 138 4.07 37.34 -19.02
CA LYS A 138 4.05 38.13 -17.79
C LYS A 138 3.34 37.36 -16.69
N ALA A 139 3.97 37.27 -15.52
CA ALA A 139 3.42 36.62 -14.33
C ALA A 139 3.78 37.42 -13.05
N ASN A 140 2.99 37.24 -12.00
CA ASN A 140 3.30 37.73 -10.66
C ASN A 140 3.97 36.59 -9.86
N LEU A 141 5.30 36.67 -9.75
CA LEU A 141 6.11 35.64 -9.11
C LEU A 141 6.08 35.78 -7.59
N ARG A 142 5.81 34.67 -6.91
CA ARG A 142 5.91 34.54 -5.46
C ARG A 142 7.08 33.61 -5.14
N TYR A 143 7.85 33.96 -4.12
CA TYR A 143 8.98 33.16 -3.65
C TYR A 143 8.75 32.86 -2.17
N ASP A 144 9.14 31.66 -1.74
CA ASP A 144 9.14 31.34 -0.33
C ASP A 144 10.30 32.05 0.35
N ALA A 145 10.02 32.65 1.50
CA ALA A 145 10.95 33.47 2.25
C ALA A 145 10.81 33.20 3.74
N GLU A 146 11.95 33.04 4.43
CA GLU A 146 12.00 32.82 5.87
C GLU A 146 13.01 33.75 6.54
N PRO A 147 12.73 34.27 7.75
CA PRO A 147 13.69 35.10 8.47
C PRO A 147 14.95 34.30 8.82
N ARG A 148 16.14 34.89 8.59
CA ARG A 148 17.43 34.21 8.78
C ARG A 148 17.65 33.69 10.21
N TYR A 149 17.04 34.30 11.22
CA TYR A 149 17.21 33.89 12.62
C TYR A 149 16.27 32.75 13.06
N VAL A 150 15.18 32.48 12.31
CA VAL A 150 14.24 31.36 12.55
C VAL A 150 14.78 30.10 11.89
N ALA A 151 15.38 30.24 10.71
CA ALA A 151 16.29 29.25 10.16
C ALA A 151 17.55 29.26 11.02
N GLY A 152 17.52 28.62 12.21
CA GLY A 152 18.74 28.29 12.94
C GLY A 152 19.75 27.81 11.90
N ILE A 153 20.98 28.35 11.95
CA ILE A 153 22.01 28.41 10.88
C ILE A 153 22.16 27.14 10.00
N ASP A 154 21.63 26.01 10.48
CA ASP A 154 21.46 24.72 9.85
C ASP A 154 20.32 24.66 8.80
N TYR A 155 19.04 24.98 9.02
CA TYR A 155 17.94 24.44 8.18
C TYR A 155 17.96 24.81 6.67
N LEU A 156 18.20 26.06 6.28
CA LEU A 156 18.18 26.45 4.85
C LEU A 156 19.51 26.26 4.13
N ASN A 157 20.64 26.38 4.85
CA ASN A 157 21.92 25.91 4.33
C ASN A 157 21.92 24.39 4.19
N GLU A 158 21.24 23.68 5.09
CA GLU A 158 20.99 22.25 5.02
C GLU A 158 20.04 21.91 3.87
N ARG A 159 18.97 22.67 3.60
CA ARG A 159 18.17 22.45 2.36
C ARG A 159 18.98 22.73 1.10
N ALA A 160 19.75 23.82 1.07
CA ALA A 160 20.65 24.09 -0.05
C ALA A 160 21.73 22.99 -0.22
N TYR A 161 22.23 22.42 0.88
CA TYR A 161 23.29 21.42 0.87
C TYR A 161 22.79 19.97 0.63
N TRP A 162 21.69 19.58 1.29
CA TRP A 162 21.11 18.23 1.23
C TRP A 162 20.04 18.09 0.15
N GLU A 163 19.20 19.10 -0.05
CA GLU A 163 18.12 19.11 -1.05
C GLU A 163 18.55 19.77 -2.37
N LYS A 164 19.72 20.41 -2.39
CA LYS A 164 20.29 21.13 -3.56
C LYS A 164 19.41 22.28 -4.05
N GLU A 165 18.67 22.90 -3.15
CA GLU A 165 17.89 24.08 -3.48
C GLU A 165 18.80 25.31 -3.60
N ASP A 166 18.67 26.03 -4.71
CA ASP A 166 19.32 27.33 -4.86
C ASP A 166 18.56 28.36 -4.02
N VAL A 167 19.25 28.98 -3.06
CA VAL A 167 18.70 30.02 -2.16
C VAL A 167 19.54 31.28 -2.20
N GLY A 168 18.91 32.44 -2.03
CA GLY A 168 19.54 33.75 -1.92
C GLY A 168 19.23 34.41 -0.58
N VAL A 169 20.06 35.37 -0.16
CA VAL A 169 19.79 36.23 1.00
C VAL A 169 19.36 37.59 0.50
N ILE A 170 18.23 38.09 1.00
CA ILE A 170 17.77 39.46 0.79
C ILE A 170 17.66 40.19 2.12
N GLU A 171 17.84 41.50 2.10
CA GLU A 171 17.70 42.37 3.26
C GLU A 171 16.47 43.26 3.05
N ASP A 172 15.60 43.35 4.06
CA ASP A 172 14.48 44.28 4.03
C ASP A 172 14.91 45.72 4.34
N ARG A 173 13.95 46.66 4.43
CA ARG A 173 14.25 48.07 4.70
C ARG A 173 14.72 48.34 6.14
N GLU A 174 14.47 47.42 7.06
CA GLU A 174 14.82 47.51 8.48
C GLU A 174 16.15 46.81 8.78
N GLY A 175 16.76 46.18 7.77
CA GLY A 175 18.00 45.43 7.90
C GLY A 175 17.79 43.97 8.32
N ASN A 176 16.56 43.46 8.30
CA ASN A 176 16.30 42.06 8.58
C ASN A 176 16.65 41.22 7.34
N GLU A 177 17.46 40.19 7.55
CA GLU A 177 17.83 39.27 6.49
C GLU A 177 16.81 38.13 6.37
N TYR A 178 16.41 37.86 5.13
CA TYR A 178 15.55 36.75 4.75
C TYR A 178 16.31 35.84 3.80
N ILE A 179 16.13 34.53 3.97
CA ILE A 179 16.57 33.54 2.99
C ILE A 179 15.37 33.28 2.08
N VAL A 180 15.59 33.33 0.78
CA VAL A 180 14.57 33.24 -0.26
C VAL A 180 14.97 32.20 -1.28
N THR A 181 14.03 31.36 -1.72
CA THR A 181 14.27 30.41 -2.81
C THR A 181 14.54 31.15 -4.13
N THR A 182 15.46 30.67 -4.95
CA THR A 182 15.67 31.26 -6.29
C THR A 182 14.61 30.81 -7.29
N VAL A 183 14.00 29.65 -7.05
CA VAL A 183 12.88 29.13 -7.84
C VAL A 183 11.57 29.71 -7.28
N PRO A 184 10.71 30.30 -8.13
CA PRO A 184 9.38 30.75 -7.70
C PRO A 184 8.53 29.59 -7.17
N ASP A 185 7.71 29.88 -6.16
CA ASP A 185 6.64 28.99 -5.77
C ASP A 185 5.53 29.09 -6.83
N TRP A 186 5.50 28.13 -7.75
CA TRP A 186 4.55 28.08 -8.85
C TRP A 186 3.10 27.81 -8.42
N SER A 187 2.88 27.31 -7.19
CA SER A 187 1.54 27.15 -6.62
C SER A 187 0.95 28.47 -6.14
N LYS A 188 1.81 29.45 -5.80
CA LYS A 188 1.43 30.80 -5.35
C LYS A 188 1.63 31.87 -6.43
N SER A 189 2.48 31.61 -7.42
CA SER A 189 2.72 32.53 -8.54
C SER A 189 1.53 32.52 -9.48
N THR A 190 1.13 33.70 -9.96
CA THR A 190 -0.12 33.86 -10.73
C THR A 190 0.11 34.49 -12.11
N ILE A 191 -0.79 34.21 -13.05
CA ILE A 191 -0.81 34.73 -14.43
C ILE A 191 -2.21 35.30 -14.68
N ASP A 192 -2.29 36.51 -15.25
CA ASP A 192 -3.56 37.10 -15.69
C ASP A 192 -4.11 36.31 -16.90
N ALA A 193 -5.40 35.94 -16.87
CA ALA A 193 -5.99 35.10 -17.92
C ALA A 193 -5.88 35.75 -19.32
N GLU A 194 -5.99 37.07 -19.40
CA GLU A 194 -5.87 37.81 -20.65
C GLU A 194 -4.44 37.82 -21.23
N GLU A 195 -3.42 37.92 -20.37
CA GLU A 195 -2.03 37.83 -20.81
C GLU A 195 -1.70 36.41 -21.30
N LEU A 196 -2.24 35.39 -20.62
CA LEU A 196 -2.14 34.01 -21.08
C LEU A 196 -2.83 33.82 -22.44
N ARG A 197 -4.03 34.36 -22.66
CA ARG A 197 -4.72 34.33 -23.97
C ARG A 197 -3.90 34.98 -25.08
N LYS A 198 -3.32 36.15 -24.83
CA LYS A 198 -2.45 36.83 -25.80
C LYS A 198 -1.23 35.99 -26.15
N TRP A 199 -0.58 35.41 -25.14
CA TRP A 199 0.57 34.54 -25.36
C TRP A 199 0.20 33.28 -26.15
N LEU A 200 -0.90 32.61 -25.80
CA LEU A 200 -1.42 31.45 -26.53
C LEU A 200 -1.76 31.78 -27.98
N SER A 201 -2.43 32.92 -28.21
CA SER A 201 -2.74 33.41 -29.55
C SER A 201 -1.48 33.65 -30.37
N SER A 202 -0.41 34.19 -29.77
CA SER A 202 0.89 34.39 -30.44
C SER A 202 1.57 33.07 -30.85
N LYS A 203 1.17 31.95 -30.24
CA LYS A 203 1.60 30.59 -30.58
C LYS A 203 0.65 29.88 -31.56
N GLY A 204 -0.43 30.54 -31.98
CA GLY A 204 -1.44 29.98 -32.89
C GLY A 204 -2.48 29.10 -32.19
N HIS A 205 -2.56 29.13 -30.85
CA HIS A 205 -3.63 28.45 -30.12
C HIS A 205 -4.84 29.38 -29.98
N HIS A 206 -5.98 28.95 -30.52
CA HIS A 206 -7.25 29.70 -30.55
C HIS A 206 -8.46 28.84 -30.18
N THR A 207 -8.24 27.68 -29.56
CA THR A 207 -9.28 26.71 -29.19
C THR A 207 -9.12 26.27 -27.75
N GLY A 208 -10.14 25.62 -27.19
CA GLY A 208 -10.13 25.07 -25.83
C GLY A 208 -10.63 26.05 -24.78
N PHE A 209 -10.35 25.75 -23.50
CA PHE A 209 -10.93 26.46 -22.36
C PHE A 209 -10.80 27.99 -22.42
N PHE A 210 -9.63 28.51 -22.80
CA PHE A 210 -9.37 29.94 -22.86
C PHE A 210 -9.95 30.65 -24.09
N PHE A 211 -10.45 29.89 -25.06
CA PHE A 211 -11.08 30.39 -26.29
C PHE A 211 -12.38 29.64 -26.50
N PRO A 212 -13.41 29.91 -25.67
CA PRO A 212 -14.72 29.29 -25.87
C PRO A 212 -15.19 29.63 -27.27
N ASP A 213 -15.47 28.61 -28.09
CA ASP A 213 -15.96 28.81 -29.44
C ASP A 213 -17.21 29.67 -29.36
N THR A 214 -17.13 30.91 -29.86
CA THR A 214 -18.27 31.84 -29.93
C THR A 214 -19.32 31.39 -30.96
N THR A 215 -19.33 30.10 -31.35
CA THR A 215 -20.32 29.50 -32.23
C THR A 215 -21.72 29.47 -31.63
N ASP A 216 -21.89 29.88 -30.38
CA ASP A 216 -23.17 30.19 -29.74
C ASP A 216 -23.79 31.52 -30.25
N THR A 217 -23.45 31.94 -31.48
CA THR A 217 -24.32 32.84 -32.23
C THR A 217 -25.62 32.11 -32.51
N ALA A 218 -26.67 32.51 -31.79
CA ALA A 218 -28.03 32.02 -32.00
C ALA A 218 -28.33 31.87 -33.50
N PRO A 219 -28.92 30.74 -33.93
CA PRO A 219 -29.12 30.45 -35.34
C PRO A 219 -29.86 31.62 -36.01
N THR A 220 -29.18 32.35 -36.89
CA THR A 220 -29.73 33.53 -37.58
C THR A 220 -30.67 33.15 -38.73
N THR A 221 -30.90 31.86 -38.96
CA THR A 221 -31.76 31.33 -40.02
C THR A 221 -32.70 30.24 -39.48
N ASP A 222 -33.91 30.16 -40.01
CA ASP A 222 -34.91 29.14 -39.64
C ASP A 222 -34.40 27.70 -39.87
N ALA A 223 -33.51 27.52 -40.87
CA ALA A 223 -32.85 26.24 -41.13
C ALA A 223 -31.90 25.84 -39.98
N GLY A 224 -31.06 26.78 -39.53
CA GLY A 224 -30.15 26.54 -38.40
C GLY A 224 -30.90 26.24 -37.10
N SER A 225 -32.06 26.86 -36.88
CA SER A 225 -32.91 26.58 -35.70
C SER A 225 -33.46 25.16 -35.71
N ARG A 226 -33.83 24.62 -36.88
CA ARG A 226 -34.34 23.24 -37.01
C ARG A 226 -33.22 22.22 -36.81
N GLU A 227 -32.04 22.48 -37.37
CA GLU A 227 -30.87 21.63 -37.15
C GLU A 227 -30.45 21.61 -35.68
N ALA A 228 -30.41 22.76 -35.02
CA ALA A 228 -30.15 22.86 -33.58
C ALA A 228 -31.20 22.09 -32.76
N LEU A 229 -32.47 22.17 -33.12
CA LEU A 229 -33.54 21.42 -32.44
C LEU A 229 -33.37 19.92 -32.62
N THR A 230 -33.02 19.45 -33.83
CA THR A 230 -32.72 18.02 -34.04
C THR A 230 -31.48 17.56 -33.29
N SER A 231 -30.47 18.43 -33.16
CA SER A 231 -29.27 18.13 -32.37
C SER A 231 -29.62 18.00 -30.88
N CYS A 232 -30.39 18.94 -30.34
CA CYS A 232 -30.90 18.89 -28.97
C CYS A 232 -31.74 17.62 -28.71
N GLU A 233 -32.60 17.22 -29.66
CA GLU A 233 -33.37 15.97 -29.55
C GLU A 233 -32.46 14.74 -29.53
N GLN A 234 -31.44 14.69 -30.38
CA GLN A 234 -30.46 13.60 -30.39
C GLN A 234 -29.67 13.54 -29.08
N GLU A 235 -29.20 14.67 -28.58
CA GLU A 235 -28.51 14.75 -27.28
C GLU A 235 -29.42 14.29 -26.15
N LEU A 236 -30.69 14.69 -26.15
CA LEU A 236 -31.66 14.29 -25.13
C LEU A 236 -31.90 12.77 -25.16
N GLU A 237 -31.99 12.15 -26.34
CA GLU A 237 -32.09 10.69 -26.47
C GLU A 237 -30.79 9.98 -26.03
N GLN A 238 -29.61 10.55 -26.31
CA GLN A 238 -28.34 10.04 -25.79
C GLN A 238 -28.27 10.11 -24.27
N TRP A 239 -28.71 11.22 -23.66
CA TRP A 239 -28.76 11.37 -22.21
C TRP A 239 -29.72 10.37 -21.56
N LYS A 240 -30.92 10.16 -22.12
CA LYS A 240 -31.84 9.12 -21.66
C LYS A 240 -31.22 7.73 -21.72
N ALA A 241 -30.57 7.39 -22.84
CA ALA A 241 -29.89 6.11 -22.99
C ALA A 241 -28.74 5.94 -21.97
N ARG A 242 -28.02 7.02 -21.65
CA ARG A 242 -26.97 7.03 -20.64
C ARG A 242 -27.55 6.82 -19.23
N THR A 243 -28.67 7.43 -18.90
CA THR A 243 -29.34 7.22 -17.60
C THR A 243 -29.75 5.77 -17.40
N VAL A 244 -30.34 5.12 -18.42
CA VAL A 244 -30.70 3.69 -18.36
C VAL A 244 -29.46 2.81 -18.16
N ARG A 245 -28.32 3.14 -18.79
CA ARG A 245 -27.07 2.42 -18.57
C ARG A 245 -26.55 2.61 -17.14
N LEU A 246 -26.63 3.81 -16.59
CA LEU A 246 -26.22 4.10 -15.21
C LEU A 246 -27.09 3.35 -14.19
N GLU A 247 -28.40 3.27 -14.40
CA GLU A 247 -29.30 2.46 -13.57
C GLU A 247 -28.89 0.98 -13.59
N ALA A 248 -28.59 0.43 -14.78
CA ALA A 248 -28.12 -0.95 -14.92
C ALA A 248 -26.75 -1.20 -14.25
N VAL A 249 -25.89 -0.17 -14.15
CA VAL A 249 -24.63 -0.25 -13.38
C VAL A 249 -24.94 -0.26 -11.88
N GLY A 250 -25.90 0.52 -11.41
CA GLY A 250 -26.36 0.51 -10.01
C GLY A 250 -26.89 -0.85 -9.56
N ASP A 251 -27.64 -1.54 -10.42
CA ASP A 251 -28.11 -2.91 -10.15
C ASP A 251 -26.95 -3.90 -10.02
N LYS A 252 -25.94 -3.80 -10.89
CA LYS A 252 -24.72 -4.63 -10.82
C LYS A 252 -23.92 -4.35 -9.55
N GLN A 253 -23.78 -3.08 -9.17
CA GLN A 253 -23.08 -2.69 -7.95
C GLN A 253 -23.77 -3.29 -6.71
N THR A 254 -25.11 -3.26 -6.68
CA THR A 254 -25.90 -3.86 -5.59
C THR A 254 -25.73 -5.39 -5.53
N ALA A 255 -25.71 -6.05 -6.69
CA ALA A 255 -25.47 -7.49 -6.76
C ALA A 255 -24.06 -7.88 -6.28
N LEU A 256 -23.03 -7.15 -6.71
CA LEU A 256 -21.65 -7.35 -6.25
C LEU A 256 -21.51 -7.08 -4.75
N GLN A 257 -22.15 -6.04 -4.23
CA GLN A 257 -22.14 -5.74 -2.79
C GLN A 257 -22.76 -6.89 -1.98
N THR A 258 -23.88 -7.45 -2.45
CA THR A 258 -24.53 -8.61 -1.82
C THR A 258 -23.60 -9.83 -1.79
N GLU A 259 -22.83 -10.04 -2.86
CA GLU A 259 -21.86 -11.14 -2.95
C GLU A 259 -20.65 -10.95 -2.02
N ILE A 260 -20.15 -9.72 -1.90
CA ILE A 260 -19.09 -9.36 -0.94
C ILE A 260 -19.55 -9.65 0.50
N ASP A 261 -20.78 -9.26 0.84
CA ASP A 261 -21.35 -9.49 2.18
C ASP A 261 -21.51 -10.99 2.45
N ARG A 262 -21.95 -11.77 1.45
CA ARG A 262 -22.07 -13.23 1.52
C ARG A 262 -20.71 -13.89 1.78
N LEU A 263 -19.70 -13.58 0.96
CA LEU A 263 -18.34 -14.13 1.09
C LEU A 263 -17.68 -13.73 2.42
N SER A 264 -17.90 -12.50 2.88
CA SER A 264 -17.41 -12.02 4.17
C SER A 264 -18.03 -12.80 5.33
N GLY A 265 -19.32 -13.15 5.23
CA GLY A 265 -20.00 -14.02 6.18
C GLY A 265 -19.41 -15.43 6.21
N GLU A 266 -19.16 -16.02 5.04
CA GLU A 266 -18.52 -17.35 4.93
C GLU A 266 -17.11 -17.36 5.53
N LEU A 267 -16.30 -16.34 5.24
CA LEU A 267 -14.94 -16.22 5.78
C LEU A 267 -14.95 -16.13 7.32
N ARG A 268 -15.89 -15.36 7.88
CA ARG A 268 -16.06 -15.26 9.35
C ARG A 268 -16.45 -16.61 9.96
N ASN A 269 -17.33 -17.36 9.31
CA ASN A 269 -17.73 -18.69 9.77
C ASN A 269 -16.56 -19.69 9.71
N LYS A 270 -15.77 -19.67 8.63
CA LYS A 270 -14.55 -20.47 8.52
C LYS A 270 -13.49 -20.08 9.55
N GLY A 271 -13.36 -18.80 9.89
CA GLY A 271 -12.52 -18.34 10.98
C GLY A 271 -12.89 -18.97 12.33
N LYS A 272 -14.19 -19.01 12.66
CA LYS A 272 -14.70 -19.67 13.88
C LYS A 272 -14.45 -21.19 13.87
N GLU A 273 -14.65 -21.84 12.74
CA GLU A 273 -14.38 -23.28 12.57
C GLU A 273 -12.90 -23.60 12.85
N ILE A 274 -11.99 -22.78 12.33
CA ILE A 274 -10.55 -22.91 12.59
C ILE A 274 -10.21 -22.72 14.07
N GLU A 275 -10.84 -21.76 14.76
CA GLU A 275 -10.64 -21.51 16.18
C GLU A 275 -11.09 -22.70 17.06
N ILE A 276 -12.24 -23.29 16.74
CA ILE A 276 -12.75 -24.51 17.39
C ILE A 276 -11.77 -25.67 17.20
N LEU A 277 -11.41 -25.98 15.94
CA LEU A 277 -10.49 -27.08 15.62
C LEU A 277 -9.10 -26.87 16.24
N SER A 278 -8.64 -25.62 16.36
CA SER A 278 -7.37 -25.31 17.03
C SER A 278 -7.44 -25.60 18.54
N THR A 279 -8.58 -25.33 19.17
CA THR A 279 -8.80 -25.62 20.59
C THR A 279 -8.83 -27.13 20.82
N GLU A 280 -9.62 -27.88 20.04
CA GLU A 280 -9.68 -29.34 20.09
C GLU A 280 -8.31 -30.00 19.88
N ARG A 281 -7.52 -29.49 18.91
CA ARG A 281 -6.16 -29.98 18.69
C ARG A 281 -5.27 -29.80 19.94
N ASN A 282 -5.38 -28.67 20.61
CA ASN A 282 -4.57 -28.38 21.80
C ASN A 282 -4.98 -29.27 22.98
N GLU A 283 -6.27 -29.54 23.15
CA GLU A 283 -6.78 -30.49 24.14
C GLU A 283 -6.26 -31.91 23.88
N LEU A 284 -6.37 -32.40 22.65
CA LEU A 284 -5.85 -33.72 22.28
C LEU A 284 -4.33 -33.84 22.50
N LYS A 285 -3.58 -32.77 22.23
CA LYS A 285 -2.13 -32.74 22.47
C LYS A 285 -1.81 -32.74 23.97
N ALA A 286 -2.60 -32.05 24.79
CA ALA A 286 -2.45 -32.08 26.24
C ALA A 286 -2.71 -33.48 26.78
N ASP A 287 -3.79 -34.14 26.34
CA ASP A 287 -4.13 -35.51 26.70
C ASP A 287 -3.03 -36.51 26.28
N GLU A 288 -2.48 -36.36 25.07
CA GLU A 288 -1.38 -37.20 24.58
C GLU A 288 -0.10 -37.03 25.43
N LEU A 289 0.23 -35.79 25.79
CA LEU A 289 1.38 -35.48 26.66
C LEU A 289 1.16 -36.03 28.07
N GLU A 290 -0.05 -35.90 28.62
CA GLU A 290 -0.40 -36.47 29.92
C GLU A 290 -0.28 -38.00 29.89
N GLY A 291 -0.78 -38.65 28.83
CA GLY A 291 -0.64 -40.10 28.63
C GLY A 291 0.82 -40.56 28.57
N LYS A 292 1.68 -39.86 27.82
CA LYS A 292 3.12 -40.15 27.71
C LYS A 292 3.87 -39.90 29.01
N ALA A 293 3.59 -38.79 29.68
CA ALA A 293 4.20 -38.45 30.98
C ALA A 293 3.80 -39.47 32.04
N ARG A 294 2.51 -39.85 32.08
CA ARG A 294 1.99 -40.90 32.97
C ARG A 294 2.63 -42.25 32.69
N SER A 295 2.76 -42.65 31.41
CA SER A 295 3.46 -43.89 31.05
C SER A 295 4.92 -43.90 31.52
N THR A 296 5.63 -42.78 31.34
CA THR A 296 7.03 -42.62 31.78
C THR A 296 7.15 -42.70 33.31
N ALA A 297 6.28 -41.99 34.04
CA ALA A 297 6.24 -42.04 35.49
C ALA A 297 5.96 -43.45 36.02
N LEU A 298 5.02 -44.18 35.40
CA LEU A 298 4.73 -45.57 35.73
C LEU A 298 5.95 -46.46 35.51
N LYS A 299 6.68 -46.29 34.40
CA LYS A 299 7.91 -47.03 34.12
C LYS A 299 9.00 -46.78 35.16
N ILE A 300 9.19 -45.52 35.59
CA ILE A 300 10.16 -45.16 36.62
C ILE A 300 9.77 -45.79 37.97
N ILE A 301 8.51 -45.67 38.38
CA ILE A 301 8.01 -46.23 39.65
C ILE A 301 8.14 -47.76 39.63
N GLY A 302 7.73 -48.42 38.55
CA GLY A 302 7.84 -49.87 38.40
C GLY A 302 9.29 -50.35 38.39
N GLY A 303 10.18 -49.67 37.66
CA GLY A 303 11.62 -49.95 37.65
C GLY A 303 12.24 -49.81 39.05
N MET A 304 11.94 -48.73 39.76
CA MET A 304 12.37 -48.55 41.14
C MET A 304 11.85 -49.65 42.08
N ALA A 305 10.57 -50.02 41.97
CA ALA A 305 9.99 -51.08 42.78
C ALA A 305 10.72 -52.42 42.58
N MET A 306 11.02 -52.77 41.32
CA MET A 306 11.74 -53.99 40.98
C MET A 306 13.20 -53.95 41.44
N ASP A 307 13.95 -52.90 41.07
CA ASP A 307 15.40 -52.88 41.21
C ASP A 307 15.87 -52.46 42.61
N ALA A 308 15.22 -51.47 43.24
CA ALA A 308 15.64 -50.96 44.53
C ALA A 308 14.99 -51.71 45.71
N TYR A 309 13.73 -52.15 45.56
CA TYR A 309 12.98 -52.79 46.64
C TYR A 309 12.75 -54.28 46.42
N GLY A 310 13.13 -54.84 45.26
CA GLY A 310 12.94 -56.26 44.96
C GLY A 310 11.48 -56.69 44.86
N ILE A 311 10.58 -55.75 44.57
CA ILE A 311 9.13 -56.02 44.47
C ILE A 311 8.85 -56.62 43.09
N ASN A 312 8.28 -57.83 43.06
CA ASN A 312 7.75 -58.39 41.82
C ASN A 312 6.43 -57.68 41.46
N ILE A 313 6.50 -56.74 40.53
CA ILE A 313 5.35 -55.91 40.14
C ILE A 313 4.24 -56.69 39.44
N HIS A 314 4.52 -57.90 38.94
CA HIS A 314 3.53 -58.79 38.32
C HIS A 314 2.91 -59.79 39.30
N ALA A 315 3.31 -59.78 40.58
CA ALA A 315 2.72 -60.66 41.59
C ALA A 315 1.36 -60.13 42.09
N ASP A 316 0.45 -61.04 42.44
CA ASP A 316 -0.86 -60.68 43.01
C ASP A 316 -0.74 -59.90 44.32
N ARG A 317 0.31 -60.19 45.11
CA ARG A 317 0.64 -59.53 46.36
C ARG A 317 1.96 -58.77 46.26
N LEU A 318 1.92 -57.46 46.49
CA LEU A 318 3.09 -56.58 46.49
C LEU A 318 3.72 -56.54 47.88
N GLU A 319 4.65 -57.46 48.14
CA GLU A 319 5.41 -57.48 49.38
C GLU A 319 6.35 -56.27 49.46
N ARG A 320 6.68 -55.82 50.68
CA ARG A 320 7.59 -54.68 50.95
C ARG A 320 7.14 -53.30 50.44
N ILE A 321 5.92 -53.17 49.94
CA ILE A 321 5.37 -51.87 49.49
C ILE A 321 5.40 -50.80 50.60
N GLY A 322 5.21 -51.17 51.86
CA GLY A 322 5.27 -50.26 52.99
C GLY A 322 6.66 -49.65 53.22
N GLU A 323 7.75 -50.34 52.84
CA GLU A 323 9.11 -49.77 52.88
C GLU A 323 9.26 -48.65 51.85
N MET A 324 8.79 -48.91 50.61
CA MET A 324 8.80 -47.92 49.55
C MET A 324 7.95 -46.69 49.90
N VAL A 325 6.75 -46.87 50.49
CA VAL A 325 5.92 -45.74 50.96
C VAL A 325 6.66 -44.86 51.98
N LYS A 326 7.34 -45.46 52.96
CA LYS A 326 8.11 -44.71 53.96
C LYS A 326 9.23 -43.90 53.32
N ASP A 327 9.94 -44.47 52.35
CA ASP A 327 11.02 -43.77 51.65
C ASP A 327 10.51 -42.61 50.80
N PHE A 328 9.38 -42.77 50.09
CA PHE A 328 8.73 -41.66 49.39
C PHE A 328 8.33 -40.54 50.35
N GLN A 329 7.71 -40.88 51.49
CA GLN A 329 7.30 -39.89 52.50
C GLN A 329 8.51 -39.18 53.12
N LEU A 330 9.61 -39.88 53.36
CA LEU A 330 10.88 -39.30 53.85
C LEU A 330 11.47 -38.30 52.84
N LYS A 331 11.23 -38.51 51.55
CA LYS A 331 11.63 -37.58 50.47
C LYS A 331 10.57 -36.52 50.15
N GLY A 332 9.55 -36.38 51.00
CA GLY A 332 8.51 -35.35 50.85
C GLY A 332 7.39 -35.69 49.87
N VAL A 333 7.33 -36.94 49.37
CA VAL A 333 6.25 -37.39 48.48
C VAL A 333 5.15 -38.06 49.32
N ASN A 334 4.01 -37.39 49.43
CA ASN A 334 2.87 -37.91 50.18
C ASN A 334 2.10 -38.96 49.36
N VAL A 335 2.35 -40.25 49.65
CA VAL A 335 1.68 -41.38 48.99
C VAL A 335 1.18 -42.38 50.04
N THR A 336 0.05 -43.02 49.76
CA THR A 336 -0.49 -44.13 50.59
C THR A 336 -0.13 -45.47 49.96
N GLU A 337 -0.11 -46.55 50.75
CA GLU A 337 0.11 -47.91 50.21
C GLU A 337 -0.91 -48.27 49.12
N LYS A 338 -2.17 -47.86 49.26
CA LYS A 338 -3.21 -48.09 48.25
C LYS A 338 -2.91 -47.36 46.94
N THR A 339 -2.51 -46.09 47.02
CA THR A 339 -2.13 -45.29 45.85
C THR A 339 -0.92 -45.89 45.14
N LEU A 340 0.14 -46.21 45.90
CA LEU A 340 1.36 -46.80 45.35
C LEU A 340 1.10 -48.20 44.77
N SER A 341 0.27 -49.02 45.41
CA SER A 341 -0.14 -50.35 44.93
C SER A 341 -0.84 -50.24 43.58
N THR A 342 -1.73 -49.25 43.45
CA THR A 342 -2.44 -48.97 42.18
C THR A 342 -1.47 -48.53 41.08
N TRP A 343 -0.48 -47.69 41.40
CA TRP A 343 0.54 -47.27 40.44
C TRP A 343 1.47 -48.40 40.02
N ILE A 344 1.91 -49.25 40.95
CA ILE A 344 2.76 -50.40 40.66
C ILE A 344 2.01 -51.41 39.77
N LYS A 345 0.73 -51.68 40.05
CA LYS A 345 -0.10 -52.54 39.19
C LYS A 345 -0.25 -51.97 37.78
N LYS A 346 -0.48 -50.66 37.65
CA LYS A 346 -0.49 -49.97 36.35
C LYS A 346 0.88 -49.96 35.66
N ALA A 347 1.98 -49.95 36.42
CA ALA A 347 3.32 -50.07 35.87
C ALA A 347 3.57 -51.46 35.29
N ALA A 348 3.02 -52.51 35.90
CA ALA A 348 3.07 -53.88 35.39
C ALA A 348 2.36 -54.06 34.05
N GLU A 349 1.39 -53.20 33.70
CA GLU A 349 0.75 -53.19 32.38
C GLU A 349 1.65 -52.61 31.27
N VAL A 350 2.63 -51.78 31.62
CA VAL A 350 3.50 -51.06 30.65
C VAL A 350 4.96 -51.51 30.67
N ILE A 351 5.34 -52.38 31.60
CA ILE A 351 6.66 -53.00 31.72
C ILE A 351 6.49 -54.50 31.47
N GLU A 352 7.31 -55.08 30.60
CA GLU A 352 7.26 -56.51 30.32
C GLU A 352 7.86 -57.33 31.48
N PRO A 353 7.27 -58.50 31.81
CA PRO A 353 7.79 -59.37 32.87
C PRO A 353 9.20 -59.84 32.52
N ARG A 354 10.12 -59.73 33.50
CA ARG A 354 11.49 -60.20 33.39
C ARG A 354 11.48 -61.72 33.22
N LYS A 355 11.91 -62.19 32.04
CA LYS A 355 12.01 -63.62 31.71
C LYS A 355 13.06 -64.33 32.53
#